data_AF-A0A1L9B2L9-F1
#
_entry.id   AF-A0A1L9B2L9-F1
#
_cell.length_a   1.000
_cell.length_b   1.000
_cell.length_c   1.000
_cell.angle_alpha   90.00
_cell.angle_beta   90.00
_cell.angle_gamma   90.00
#
_symmetry.space_group_name_H-M   'P 1'
#
loop_
_entity.id
_entity.type
_entity.pdbx_description
1 polymer ?
#
loop_
_entity_poly.entity_id
_entity_poly.type
_entity_poly.pdbx_seq_one_letter_code
_entity_poly.pdbx_strand_id
1 'polypeptide(L)'
;MAKLLVFCESPADLETIQALVERVLREQGPDWVRELLDGPPEAAQAFLEWMPDGEGRSYFDIHKVSDYALRHKLRVDQGHFAGQPGEAGALMGRTAFRVAREFALRGTELAAVILVWDMDDQGQDRRKGLAQASTEARPLVSFEIVLGCPDPMREAWVLAGFEPETEAEQARLADLRQELGFNPCEEAHRLDAKDEQAKRNPKRVLKKLTDDERDRAVRCWTEAPLVRLRARGGPSGLAVFLDESARTLIPRLSGAPPKPSPAQD
;
A
#
# COMPACT_ATOMS: atom_id res chain seq x y z
N MET A 1 -3.93 19.03 9.29
CA MET A 1 -3.94 18.16 8.11
C MET A 1 -2.66 17.35 8.10
N ALA A 2 -2.77 16.02 8.07
CA ALA A 2 -1.64 15.12 8.04
C ALA A 2 -1.30 14.76 6.59
N LYS A 3 -0.04 14.96 6.20
CA LYS A 3 0.44 14.68 4.84
C LYS A 3 1.03 13.29 4.74
N LEU A 4 0.52 12.51 3.80
CA LEU A 4 0.98 11.16 3.48
C LEU A 4 1.60 11.16 2.09
N LEU A 5 2.86 10.71 2.00
CA LEU A 5 3.54 10.55 0.72
C LEU A 5 3.57 9.07 0.35
N VAL A 6 3.05 8.72 -0.82
CA VAL A 6 2.98 7.33 -1.30
C VAL A 6 3.93 7.10 -2.47
N PHE A 7 4.78 6.09 -2.35
CA PHE A 7 5.52 5.51 -3.48
C PHE A 7 4.85 4.19 -3.88
N CYS A 8 4.44 4.07 -5.15
CA CYS A 8 3.86 2.86 -5.73
C CYS A 8 4.05 2.83 -7.26
N GLU A 9 3.66 1.74 -7.91
CA GLU A 9 3.89 1.56 -9.36
C GLU A 9 2.81 2.23 -10.21
N SER A 10 1.56 2.20 -9.77
CA SER A 10 0.42 2.56 -10.59
C SER A 10 -0.69 3.30 -9.80
N PRO A 11 -1.63 3.94 -10.51
CA PRO A 11 -2.82 4.52 -9.87
C PRO A 11 -3.70 3.48 -9.15
N ALA A 12 -3.73 2.23 -9.65
CA ALA A 12 -4.52 1.16 -9.03
C ALA A 12 -3.93 0.70 -7.69
N ASP A 13 -2.60 0.77 -7.54
CA ASP A 13 -1.93 0.55 -6.25
C ASP A 13 -2.32 1.65 -5.27
N LEU A 14 -2.23 2.92 -5.69
CA LEU A 14 -2.60 4.05 -4.85
C LEU A 14 -4.02 3.91 -4.32
N GLU A 15 -5.00 3.64 -5.18
CA GLU A 15 -6.40 3.45 -4.78
C GLU A 15 -6.57 2.33 -3.73
N THR A 16 -5.85 1.22 -3.92
CA THR A 16 -5.88 0.09 -2.97
C THR A 16 -5.24 0.49 -1.64
N ILE A 17 -4.11 1.19 -1.67
CA ILE A 17 -3.38 1.68 -0.50
C ILE A 17 -4.23 2.67 0.30
N GLN A 18 -4.78 3.67 -0.37
CA GLN A 18 -5.61 4.71 0.25
C GLN A 18 -6.79 4.10 0.97
N ALA A 19 -7.56 3.25 0.28
CA ALA A 19 -8.72 2.58 0.85
C ALA A 19 -8.34 1.70 2.06
N LEU A 20 -7.28 0.90 1.97
CA LEU A 20 -6.87 0.04 3.09
C LEU A 20 -6.38 0.85 4.30
N VAL A 21 -5.61 1.91 4.08
CA VAL A 21 -5.13 2.80 5.16
C VAL A 21 -6.29 3.52 5.82
N GLU A 22 -7.19 4.13 5.04
CA GLU A 22 -8.37 4.82 5.58
C GLU A 22 -9.28 3.86 6.36
N ARG A 23 -9.45 2.63 5.88
CA ARG A 23 -10.18 1.60 6.63
C ARG A 23 -9.53 1.22 7.94
N VAL A 24 -8.20 1.07 7.97
CA VAL A 24 -7.48 0.83 9.22
C VAL A 24 -7.70 1.98 10.20
N LEU A 25 -7.61 3.22 9.74
CA LEU A 25 -7.85 4.41 10.56
C LEU A 25 -9.31 4.51 11.04
N ARG A 26 -10.27 4.22 10.16
CA ARG A 26 -11.72 4.25 10.46
C ARG A 26 -12.13 3.16 11.46
N GLU A 27 -11.65 1.94 11.28
CA GLU A 27 -12.09 0.77 12.06
C GLU A 27 -11.33 0.61 13.38
N GLN A 28 -10.09 1.10 13.48
CA GLN A 28 -9.22 0.87 14.64
C GLN A 28 -8.72 2.17 15.30
N GLY A 29 -8.89 3.32 14.65
CA GLY A 29 -8.58 4.62 15.23
C GLY A 29 -9.61 5.09 16.27
N PRO A 30 -9.38 6.24 16.91
CA PRO A 30 -10.33 6.83 17.85
C PRO A 30 -11.61 7.29 17.13
N ASP A 31 -12.71 7.39 17.87
CA ASP A 31 -14.04 7.70 17.33
C ASP A 31 -14.05 8.98 16.46
N TRP A 32 -13.30 10.01 16.83
CA TRP A 32 -13.24 11.26 16.07
C TRP A 32 -12.57 11.11 14.69
N VAL A 33 -11.63 10.17 14.53
CA VAL A 33 -11.03 9.86 13.21
C VAL A 33 -12.07 9.20 12.32
N ARG A 34 -12.83 8.24 12.88
CA ARG A 34 -13.94 7.60 12.18
C ARG A 34 -14.99 8.63 11.76
N GLU A 35 -15.39 9.53 12.65
CA GLU A 35 -16.35 10.61 12.35
C GLU A 35 -15.90 11.52 11.20
N LEU A 36 -14.61 11.86 11.12
CA LEU A 36 -14.06 12.65 10.00
C LEU A 36 -14.05 11.87 8.68
N LEU A 37 -13.72 10.58 8.72
CA LEU A 37 -13.65 9.71 7.55
C LEU A 37 -15.02 9.22 7.04
N ASP A 38 -16.05 9.22 7.90
CA ASP A 38 -17.44 8.91 7.56
C ASP A 38 -18.26 10.18 7.25
N GLY A 39 -17.69 11.35 7.55
CA GLY A 39 -18.26 12.65 7.26
C GLY A 39 -18.18 13.04 5.78
N PRO A 40 -18.48 14.32 5.46
CA PRO A 40 -18.41 14.81 4.09
C PRO A 40 -16.96 14.78 3.57
N PRO A 41 -16.73 14.61 2.25
CA PRO A 41 -15.39 14.47 1.67
C PRO A 41 -14.39 15.58 2.08
N GLU A 42 -14.88 16.79 2.29
CA GLU A 42 -14.09 17.94 2.71
C GLU A 42 -13.49 17.75 4.12
N ALA A 43 -14.19 17.05 5.02
CA ALA A 43 -13.71 16.74 6.35
C ALA A 43 -12.55 15.72 6.31
N ALA A 44 -12.69 14.68 5.50
CA ALA A 44 -11.64 13.71 5.25
C ALA A 44 -10.40 14.36 4.60
N GLN A 45 -10.59 15.25 3.63
CA GLN A 45 -9.51 16.00 2.98
C GLN A 45 -8.82 17.01 3.93
N ALA A 46 -9.56 17.61 4.86
CA ALA A 46 -8.97 18.47 5.90
C ALA A 46 -8.14 17.66 6.92
N PHE A 47 -8.46 16.38 7.09
CA PHE A 47 -7.75 15.46 7.97
C PHE A 47 -6.49 14.87 7.29
N LEU A 48 -6.63 14.29 6.11
CA LEU A 48 -5.57 13.60 5.35
C LEU A 48 -5.35 14.25 3.99
N GLU A 49 -4.08 14.54 3.70
CA GLU A 49 -3.64 14.94 2.35
C GLU A 49 -2.72 13.87 1.78
N TRP A 50 -3.14 13.25 0.68
CA TRP A 50 -2.31 12.38 -0.14
C TRP A 50 -1.46 13.24 -1.07
N MET A 51 -0.15 13.30 -0.82
CA MET A 51 0.72 14.24 -1.50
C MET A 51 0.92 13.88 -2.97
N PRO A 52 0.68 14.83 -3.90
CA PRO A 52 0.97 14.64 -5.31
C PRO A 52 2.48 14.71 -5.59
N ASP A 53 2.92 14.14 -6.72
CA ASP A 53 4.32 14.18 -7.16
C ASP A 53 4.74 15.52 -7.80
N GLY A 54 3.79 16.44 -7.97
CA GLY A 54 3.98 17.71 -8.67
C GLY A 54 4.03 17.60 -10.19
N GLU A 55 3.78 16.42 -10.76
CA GLU A 55 3.71 16.14 -12.21
C GLU A 55 2.31 15.69 -12.67
N GLY A 56 1.30 15.92 -11.83
CA GLY A 56 -0.08 15.51 -12.10
C GLY A 56 -0.44 14.12 -11.62
N ARG A 57 0.46 13.39 -10.92
CA ARG A 57 0.09 12.16 -10.21
C ARG A 57 -0.18 12.45 -8.74
N SER A 58 -1.09 11.68 -8.17
CA SER A 58 -1.38 11.69 -6.72
C SER A 58 -0.48 10.73 -5.92
N TYR A 59 0.59 10.22 -6.54
CA TYR A 59 1.58 9.32 -5.96
C TYR A 59 2.94 9.51 -6.66
N PHE A 60 4.00 9.08 -6.00
CA PHE A 60 5.34 9.05 -6.56
C PHE A 60 5.58 7.69 -7.23
N ASP A 61 5.82 7.69 -8.54
CA ASP A 61 6.10 6.47 -9.30
C ASP A 61 7.44 5.87 -8.86
N ILE A 62 7.41 4.66 -8.32
CA ILE A 62 8.58 3.99 -7.77
C ILE A 62 9.68 3.77 -8.84
N HIS A 63 9.31 3.64 -10.11
CA HIS A 63 10.23 3.52 -11.23
C HIS A 63 10.97 4.82 -11.55
N LYS A 64 10.47 5.96 -11.04
CA LYS A 64 11.01 7.31 -11.28
C LYS A 64 11.70 7.91 -10.05
N VAL A 65 11.96 7.10 -9.03
CA VAL A 65 12.60 7.52 -7.79
C VAL A 65 13.96 8.21 -8.03
N SER A 66 14.75 7.74 -8.99
CA SER A 66 16.00 8.38 -9.41
C SER A 66 15.78 9.77 -10.03
N ASP A 67 14.71 9.96 -10.80
CA ASP A 67 14.37 11.24 -11.43
C ASP A 67 13.95 12.26 -10.36
N TYR A 68 13.12 11.83 -9.38
CA TYR A 68 12.78 12.66 -8.24
C TYR A 68 14.04 13.08 -7.47
N ALA A 69 14.95 12.15 -7.17
CA ALA A 69 16.20 12.46 -6.49
C ALA A 69 17.07 13.47 -7.27
N LEU A 70 17.19 13.29 -8.59
CA LEU A 70 17.96 14.18 -9.46
C LEU A 70 17.40 15.62 -9.44
N ARG A 71 16.07 15.79 -9.53
CA ARG A 71 15.41 17.11 -9.48
C ARG A 71 15.67 17.84 -8.17
N HIS A 72 15.71 17.08 -7.07
CA HIS A 72 16.04 17.60 -5.75
C HIS A 72 17.56 17.72 -5.51
N LYS A 73 18.39 17.41 -6.51
CA LYS A 73 19.87 17.43 -6.45
C LYS A 73 20.41 16.58 -5.31
N LEU A 74 19.72 15.48 -5.01
CA LEU A 74 20.10 14.57 -3.94
C LEU A 74 21.24 13.68 -4.42
N ARG A 75 22.28 13.60 -3.59
CA ARG A 75 23.29 12.54 -3.72
C ARG A 75 22.72 11.32 -3.02
N VAL A 76 22.61 10.21 -3.75
CA VAL A 76 22.23 8.92 -3.18
C VAL A 76 23.48 8.07 -3.14
N ASP A 77 23.95 7.79 -1.93
CA ASP A 77 25.12 6.95 -1.76
C ASP A 77 24.76 5.52 -2.14
N GLN A 78 25.57 4.96 -3.02
CA GLN A 78 25.54 3.53 -3.32
C GLN A 78 26.20 2.76 -2.18
N GLY A 79 25.79 1.50 -1.99
CA GLY A 79 26.52 0.56 -1.14
C GLY A 79 25.86 0.25 0.19
N HIS A 80 26.70 -0.14 1.15
CA HIS A 80 26.34 -0.96 2.29
C HIS A 80 25.26 -0.36 3.21
N PHE A 81 24.49 -1.24 3.84
CA PHE A 81 23.50 -0.97 4.88
C PHE A 81 23.97 -1.71 6.14
N ALA A 82 24.28 -0.96 7.19
CA ALA A 82 24.88 -1.51 8.43
C ALA A 82 26.11 -2.42 8.17
N GLY A 83 26.96 -2.04 7.21
CA GLY A 83 28.17 -2.80 6.85
C GLY A 83 27.96 -4.02 5.95
N GLN A 84 26.72 -4.32 5.53
CA GLN A 84 26.41 -5.38 4.57
C GLN A 84 26.00 -4.81 3.21
N PRO A 85 26.25 -5.50 2.08
CA PRO A 85 25.72 -5.07 0.79
C PRO A 85 24.19 -4.90 0.83
N GLY A 86 23.69 -3.92 0.07
CA GLY A 86 22.25 -3.75 -0.09
C GLY A 86 21.66 -4.86 -0.95
N GLU A 87 20.58 -5.47 -0.47
CA GLU A 87 19.79 -6.43 -1.23
C GLU A 87 18.95 -5.74 -2.32
N ALA A 88 18.30 -6.53 -3.17
CA ALA A 88 17.38 -6.02 -4.19
C ALA A 88 16.39 -5.02 -3.56
N GLY A 89 16.17 -3.87 -4.20
CA GLY A 89 15.29 -2.83 -3.67
C GLY A 89 15.88 -1.89 -2.62
N ALA A 90 17.00 -2.22 -1.97
CA ALA A 90 17.55 -1.39 -0.88
C ALA A 90 17.93 0.02 -1.35
N LEU A 91 18.61 0.13 -2.49
CA LEU A 91 18.96 1.43 -3.06
C LEU A 91 17.72 2.25 -3.43
N MET A 92 16.71 1.62 -4.05
CA MET A 92 15.47 2.29 -4.42
C MET A 92 14.76 2.81 -3.17
N GLY A 93 14.61 1.98 -2.13
CA GLY A 93 14.02 2.39 -0.86
C GLY A 93 14.79 3.53 -0.19
N ARG A 94 16.13 3.45 -0.14
CA ARG A 94 17.00 4.54 0.37
C ARG A 94 16.74 5.83 -0.38
N THR A 95 16.63 5.75 -1.71
CA THR A 95 16.39 6.92 -2.56
C THR A 95 15.02 7.53 -2.29
N ALA A 96 13.97 6.71 -2.21
CA ALA A 96 12.61 7.13 -1.90
C ALA A 96 12.55 7.86 -0.53
N PHE A 97 13.17 7.29 0.51
CA PHE A 97 13.21 7.92 1.83
C PHE A 97 14.07 9.19 1.86
N ARG A 98 15.13 9.29 1.05
CA ARG A 98 15.90 10.54 0.89
C ARG A 98 15.07 11.63 0.21
N VAL A 99 14.29 11.29 -0.82
CA VAL A 99 13.35 12.22 -1.47
C VAL A 99 12.33 12.74 -0.46
N ALA A 100 11.68 11.85 0.29
CA ALA A 100 10.72 12.26 1.32
C ALA A 100 11.38 13.10 2.44
N ARG A 101 12.59 12.73 2.87
CA ARG A 101 13.38 13.51 3.83
C ARG A 101 13.68 14.92 3.32
N GLU A 102 13.97 15.07 2.03
CA GLU A 102 14.19 16.40 1.44
C GLU A 102 12.93 17.27 1.51
N PHE A 103 11.75 16.72 1.22
CA PHE A 103 10.50 17.46 1.41
C PHE A 103 10.32 17.91 2.87
N ALA A 104 10.62 17.03 3.82
CA ALA A 104 10.56 17.35 5.25
C ALA A 104 11.54 18.46 5.65
N LEU A 105 12.79 18.39 5.17
CA LEU A 105 13.81 19.42 5.41
C LEU A 105 13.46 20.78 4.80
N ARG A 106 12.65 20.80 3.74
CA ARG A 106 12.12 22.02 3.11
C ARG A 106 10.84 22.55 3.75
N GLY A 107 10.45 22.02 4.91
CA GLY A 107 9.31 22.49 5.69
C GLY A 107 7.99 21.78 5.41
N THR A 108 7.99 20.68 4.65
CA THR A 108 6.78 19.85 4.52
C THR A 108 6.62 18.99 5.77
N GLU A 109 5.57 19.24 6.56
CA GLU A 109 5.24 18.40 7.72
C GLU A 109 4.63 17.06 7.27
N LEU A 110 5.48 16.09 6.97
CA LEU A 110 5.07 14.73 6.65
C LEU A 110 4.64 13.98 7.92
N ALA A 111 3.47 13.37 7.88
CA ALA A 111 3.04 12.45 8.92
C ALA A 111 3.66 11.06 8.70
N ALA A 112 3.61 10.56 7.46
CA ALA A 112 4.20 9.28 7.07
C ALA A 112 4.57 9.21 5.59
N VAL A 113 5.45 8.26 5.28
CA VAL A 113 5.77 7.77 3.95
C VAL A 113 5.32 6.32 3.85
N ILE A 114 4.51 6.02 2.84
CA ILE A 114 4.04 4.67 2.53
C ILE A 114 4.73 4.24 1.24
N LEU A 115 5.52 3.16 1.29
CA LEU A 115 6.15 2.60 0.11
C LEU A 115 5.57 1.21 -0.13
N VAL A 116 4.87 1.03 -1.25
CA VAL A 116 4.33 -0.27 -1.65
C VAL A 116 4.94 -0.68 -2.98
N TRP A 117 5.47 -1.89 -3.03
CA TRP A 117 6.12 -2.42 -4.22
C TRP A 117 5.77 -3.90 -4.41
N ASP A 118 5.43 -4.29 -5.63
CA ASP A 118 5.15 -5.68 -5.96
C ASP A 118 6.43 -6.52 -5.87
N MET A 119 6.28 -7.76 -5.40
CA MET A 119 7.41 -8.62 -5.05
C MET A 119 7.86 -9.50 -6.21
N ASP A 120 6.97 -9.81 -7.15
CA ASP A 120 7.22 -10.70 -8.29
C ASP A 120 7.97 -11.98 -7.87
N ASP A 121 8.95 -12.42 -8.65
CA ASP A 121 9.83 -13.56 -8.37
C ASP A 121 11.05 -13.23 -7.51
N GLN A 122 11.19 -11.98 -7.05
CA GLN A 122 12.31 -11.50 -6.23
C GLN A 122 11.89 -11.15 -4.80
N GLY A 123 10.73 -11.64 -4.35
CA GLY A 123 10.05 -11.13 -3.17
C GLY A 123 10.86 -11.18 -1.87
N GLN A 124 11.63 -12.25 -1.65
CA GLN A 124 12.43 -12.36 -0.42
C GLN A 124 13.53 -11.29 -0.37
N ASP A 125 14.24 -11.05 -1.47
CA ASP A 125 15.36 -10.12 -1.50
C ASP A 125 14.88 -8.66 -1.58
N ARG A 126 13.79 -8.40 -2.33
CA ARG A 126 13.11 -7.09 -2.34
C ARG A 126 12.63 -6.69 -0.94
N ARG A 127 11.99 -7.61 -0.19
CA ARG A 127 11.57 -7.37 1.20
C ARG A 127 12.75 -7.05 2.10
N LYS A 128 13.83 -7.83 2.03
CA LYS A 128 15.05 -7.58 2.81
C LYS A 128 15.64 -6.22 2.49
N GLY A 129 15.76 -5.86 1.20
CA GLY A 129 16.33 -4.57 0.80
C GLY A 129 15.49 -3.39 1.25
N LEU A 130 14.17 -3.47 1.12
CA LEU A 130 13.26 -2.46 1.67
C LEU A 130 13.39 -2.32 3.19
N ALA A 131 13.52 -3.45 3.91
CA ALA A 131 13.75 -3.44 5.35
C ALA A 131 15.10 -2.81 5.73
N GLN A 132 16.17 -3.07 4.96
CA GLN A 132 17.47 -2.42 5.12
C GLN A 132 17.35 -0.90 4.97
N ALA A 133 16.67 -0.44 3.90
CA ALA A 133 16.45 0.98 3.65
C ALA A 133 15.61 1.65 4.73
N SER A 134 14.52 1.02 5.18
CA SER A 134 13.67 1.56 6.24
C SER A 134 14.43 1.65 7.57
N THR A 135 15.18 0.61 7.93
CA THR A 135 15.97 0.59 9.18
C THR A 135 17.01 1.70 9.22
N GLU A 136 17.70 1.97 8.10
CA GLU A 136 18.64 3.08 7.98
C GLU A 136 17.95 4.44 8.04
N ALA A 137 16.78 4.58 7.41
CA ALA A 137 16.09 5.85 7.30
C ALA A 137 15.40 6.31 8.59
N ARG A 138 14.79 5.39 9.36
CA ARG A 138 14.01 5.68 10.57
C ARG A 138 14.70 6.63 11.58
N PRO A 139 15.98 6.47 11.95
CA PRO A 139 16.64 7.41 12.86
C PRO A 139 16.95 8.79 12.26
N LEU A 140 16.77 8.98 10.95
CA LEU A 140 17.16 10.18 10.20
C LEU A 140 15.97 11.06 9.75
N VAL A 141 14.75 10.63 10.02
CA VAL A 141 13.51 11.24 9.53
C VAL A 141 12.56 11.58 10.68
N SER A 142 11.71 12.58 10.48
CA SER A 142 10.69 13.03 11.45
C SER A 142 9.29 12.47 11.19
N PHE A 143 9.15 11.67 10.12
CA PHE A 143 7.90 11.04 9.70
C PHE A 143 7.98 9.53 9.89
N GLU A 144 6.82 8.90 9.92
CA GLU A 144 6.74 7.45 9.99
C GLU A 144 6.96 6.77 8.63
N ILE A 145 7.43 5.52 8.63
CA ILE A 145 7.62 4.71 7.42
C ILE A 145 6.74 3.46 7.54
N VAL A 146 5.92 3.20 6.51
CA VAL A 146 5.10 1.99 6.35
C VAL A 146 5.49 1.30 5.04
N LEU A 147 5.71 -0.01 5.07
CA LEU A 147 6.07 -0.80 3.89
C LEU A 147 4.93 -1.75 3.49
N GLY A 148 4.57 -1.73 2.22
CA GLY A 148 3.72 -2.74 1.60
C GLY A 148 4.54 -3.60 0.64
N CYS A 149 4.41 -4.92 0.76
CA CYS A 149 5.11 -5.86 -0.11
C CYS A 149 4.16 -6.92 -0.67
N PRO A 150 3.20 -6.55 -1.54
CA PRO A 150 2.31 -7.50 -2.19
C PRO A 150 3.06 -8.63 -2.85
N ASP A 151 2.63 -9.85 -2.58
CA ASP A 151 3.31 -11.06 -3.05
C ASP A 151 2.33 -12.06 -3.68
N PRO A 152 2.46 -12.30 -5.01
CA PRO A 152 3.49 -11.70 -5.88
C PRO A 152 3.23 -10.24 -6.27
N MET A 153 1.97 -9.80 -6.26
CA MET A 153 1.53 -8.46 -6.70
C MET A 153 0.25 -8.02 -6.01
N ARG A 154 -0.15 -6.76 -6.21
CA ARG A 154 -1.37 -6.14 -5.64
C ARG A 154 -2.63 -7.02 -5.78
N GLU A 155 -2.84 -7.71 -6.90
CA GLU A 155 -4.00 -8.58 -7.10
C GLU A 155 -4.13 -9.66 -6.02
N ALA A 156 -3.01 -10.13 -5.44
CA ALA A 156 -3.05 -11.09 -4.34
C ALA A 156 -3.73 -10.51 -3.08
N TRP A 157 -3.59 -9.19 -2.85
CA TRP A 157 -4.30 -8.49 -1.78
C TRP A 157 -5.79 -8.38 -2.08
N VAL A 158 -6.15 -8.08 -3.34
CA VAL A 158 -7.54 -8.01 -3.78
C VAL A 158 -8.23 -9.37 -3.62
N LEU A 159 -7.56 -10.46 -4.02
CA LEU A 159 -8.10 -11.82 -3.92
C LEU A 159 -8.38 -12.26 -2.48
N ALA A 160 -7.62 -11.76 -1.50
CA ALA A 160 -7.86 -12.03 -0.08
C ALA A 160 -9.24 -11.54 0.40
N GLY A 161 -9.80 -10.55 -0.27
CA GLY A 161 -11.11 -9.98 0.02
C GLY A 161 -12.28 -10.64 -0.70
N PHE A 162 -12.02 -11.37 -1.78
CA PHE A 162 -13.06 -11.96 -2.61
C PHE A 162 -13.83 -13.04 -1.84
N GLU A 163 -15.14 -12.90 -1.80
CA GLU A 163 -16.09 -13.87 -1.27
C GLU A 163 -17.26 -13.91 -2.26
N PRO A 164 -17.62 -15.08 -2.83
CA PRO A 164 -18.63 -15.13 -3.88
C PRO A 164 -20.01 -14.72 -3.36
N GLU A 165 -20.66 -13.77 -4.03
CA GLU A 165 -21.96 -13.21 -3.67
C GLU A 165 -23.10 -13.79 -4.52
N THR A 166 -22.77 -14.44 -5.65
CA THR A 166 -23.74 -15.01 -6.60
C THR A 166 -23.39 -16.46 -6.93
N GLU A 167 -24.36 -17.23 -7.41
CA GLU A 167 -24.14 -18.60 -7.90
C GLU A 167 -23.10 -18.65 -9.04
N ALA A 168 -23.08 -17.62 -9.90
CA ALA A 168 -22.09 -17.50 -10.96
C ALA A 168 -20.66 -17.31 -10.40
N GLU A 169 -20.48 -16.46 -9.39
CA GLU A 169 -19.20 -16.31 -8.71
C GLU A 169 -18.76 -17.58 -7.98
N GLN A 170 -19.70 -18.29 -7.35
CA GLN A 170 -19.43 -19.58 -6.71
C GLN A 170 -18.94 -20.61 -7.73
N ALA A 171 -19.59 -20.70 -8.89
CA ALA A 171 -19.18 -21.58 -9.97
C ALA A 171 -17.78 -21.22 -10.51
N ARG A 172 -17.51 -19.93 -10.78
CA ARG A 172 -16.18 -19.48 -11.24
C ARG A 172 -15.08 -19.77 -10.22
N LEU A 173 -15.34 -19.59 -8.93
CA LEU A 173 -14.41 -19.94 -7.87
C LEU A 173 -14.19 -21.46 -7.79
N ALA A 174 -15.25 -22.27 -7.90
CA ALA A 174 -15.15 -23.73 -7.93
C ALA A 174 -14.29 -24.22 -9.12
N ASP A 175 -14.54 -23.68 -10.32
CA ASP A 175 -13.76 -23.99 -11.52
C ASP A 175 -12.28 -23.63 -11.35
N LEU A 176 -11.99 -22.45 -10.80
CA LEU A 176 -10.62 -22.03 -10.52
C LEU A 176 -9.95 -22.93 -9.48
N ARG A 177 -10.67 -23.35 -8.44
CA ARG A 177 -10.15 -24.29 -7.44
C ARG A 177 -9.77 -25.63 -8.08
N GLN A 178 -10.61 -26.14 -8.97
CA GLN A 178 -10.33 -27.36 -9.72
C GLN A 178 -9.13 -27.19 -10.66
N GLU A 179 -9.06 -26.08 -11.39
CA GLU A 179 -7.99 -25.76 -12.34
C GLU A 179 -6.61 -25.58 -11.68
N LEU A 180 -6.59 -24.89 -10.53
CA LEU A 180 -5.38 -24.53 -9.81
C LEU A 180 -4.93 -25.62 -8.83
N GLY A 181 -5.87 -26.42 -8.31
CA GLY A 181 -5.64 -27.40 -7.25
C GLY A 181 -5.55 -26.77 -5.84
N PHE A 182 -6.00 -25.53 -5.67
CA PHE A 182 -6.01 -24.80 -4.40
C PHE A 182 -7.01 -23.63 -4.43
N ASN A 183 -7.29 -23.01 -3.28
CA ASN A 183 -8.18 -21.85 -3.22
C ASN A 183 -7.41 -20.55 -3.46
N PRO A 184 -7.60 -19.86 -4.61
CA PRO A 184 -6.84 -18.65 -4.92
C PRO A 184 -7.13 -17.47 -3.99
N CYS A 185 -8.27 -17.46 -3.28
CA CYS A 185 -8.60 -16.41 -2.32
C CYS A 185 -7.92 -16.60 -0.96
N GLU A 186 -7.47 -17.81 -0.64
CA GLU A 186 -6.79 -18.15 0.62
C GLU A 186 -5.28 -18.30 0.43
N GLU A 187 -4.85 -18.70 -0.78
CA GLU A 187 -3.45 -18.99 -1.10
C GLU A 187 -2.97 -18.17 -2.30
N ALA A 188 -3.33 -16.89 -2.37
CA ALA A 188 -3.01 -16.01 -3.50
C ALA A 188 -1.49 -15.89 -3.78
N HIS A 189 -0.64 -16.03 -2.76
CA HIS A 189 0.82 -16.11 -2.89
C HIS A 189 1.32 -17.25 -3.80
N ARG A 190 0.50 -18.27 -4.09
CA ARG A 190 0.83 -19.38 -5.01
C ARG A 190 0.57 -19.03 -6.49
N LEU A 191 0.07 -17.83 -6.78
CA LEU A 191 -0.21 -17.34 -8.13
C LEU A 191 1.04 -16.68 -8.72
N ASP A 192 2.05 -17.50 -9.03
CA ASP A 192 3.43 -17.09 -9.34
C ASP A 192 3.73 -16.78 -10.83
N ALA A 193 2.72 -16.83 -11.71
CA ALA A 193 2.97 -16.74 -13.14
C ALA A 193 3.00 -15.29 -13.66
N LYS A 194 4.08 -14.95 -14.39
CA LYS A 194 4.28 -13.63 -15.02
C LYS A 194 3.47 -13.41 -16.29
N ASP A 195 3.29 -14.46 -17.09
CA ASP A 195 2.49 -14.39 -18.31
C ASP A 195 1.01 -14.21 -17.95
N GLU A 196 0.39 -13.13 -18.41
CA GLU A 196 -1.00 -12.80 -18.12
C GLU A 196 -2.01 -13.86 -18.62
N GLN A 197 -1.61 -14.72 -19.56
CA GLN A 197 -2.45 -15.84 -20.00
C GLN A 197 -2.23 -17.13 -19.21
N ALA A 198 -1.15 -17.21 -18.43
CA ALA A 198 -0.83 -18.40 -17.67
C ALA A 198 -1.82 -18.66 -16.56
N LYS A 199 -2.07 -19.94 -16.27
CA LYS A 199 -3.16 -20.32 -15.37
C LYS A 199 -3.06 -19.74 -13.96
N ARG A 200 -1.83 -19.60 -13.46
CA ARG A 200 -1.49 -19.08 -12.12
C ARG A 200 -1.22 -17.57 -12.11
N ASN A 201 -1.61 -16.83 -13.14
CA ASN A 201 -1.42 -15.38 -13.13
C ASN A 201 -2.47 -14.71 -12.22
N PRO A 202 -2.06 -13.84 -11.26
CA PRO A 202 -2.99 -13.18 -10.35
C PRO A 202 -4.06 -12.34 -11.05
N LYS A 203 -3.69 -11.58 -12.09
CA LYS A 203 -4.62 -10.75 -12.86
C LYS A 203 -5.65 -11.58 -13.59
N ARG A 204 -5.22 -12.68 -14.24
CA ARG A 204 -6.13 -13.64 -14.89
C ARG A 204 -7.15 -14.21 -13.90
N VAL A 205 -6.68 -14.64 -12.73
CA VAL A 205 -7.54 -15.23 -11.70
C VAL A 205 -8.53 -14.19 -11.17
N LEU A 206 -8.06 -12.98 -10.83
CA LEU A 206 -8.92 -11.90 -10.39
C LEU A 206 -9.98 -11.56 -11.45
N LYS A 207 -9.55 -11.34 -12.69
CA LYS A 207 -10.43 -11.06 -13.83
C LYS A 207 -11.50 -12.14 -14.01
N LYS A 208 -11.15 -13.42 -13.91
CA LYS A 208 -12.12 -14.51 -14.00
C LYS A 208 -13.11 -14.50 -12.83
N LEU A 209 -12.66 -14.24 -11.60
CA LEU A 209 -13.56 -14.21 -10.44
C LEU A 209 -14.55 -13.04 -10.51
N THR A 210 -14.07 -11.86 -10.87
CA THR A 210 -14.86 -10.63 -10.93
C THR A 210 -15.55 -10.40 -12.27
N ASP A 211 -15.42 -11.32 -13.22
CA ASP A 211 -15.88 -11.15 -14.61
C ASP A 211 -15.38 -9.85 -15.27
N ASP A 212 -14.15 -9.46 -14.93
CA ASP A 212 -13.52 -8.18 -15.30
C ASP A 212 -14.28 -6.93 -14.81
N GLU A 213 -15.28 -7.07 -13.93
CA GLU A 213 -16.00 -5.95 -13.37
C GLU A 213 -15.15 -5.23 -12.31
N ARG A 214 -14.78 -3.98 -12.62
CA ARG A 214 -13.94 -3.16 -11.75
C ARG A 214 -14.56 -2.95 -10.38
N ASP A 215 -15.83 -2.58 -10.32
CA ASP A 215 -16.52 -2.30 -9.05
C ASP A 215 -16.51 -3.54 -8.15
N ARG A 216 -16.67 -4.73 -8.74
CA ARG A 216 -16.61 -5.99 -8.01
C ARG A 216 -15.24 -6.24 -7.39
N ALA A 217 -14.17 -5.92 -8.11
CA ALA A 217 -12.81 -5.98 -7.57
C ALA A 217 -12.62 -4.97 -6.44
N VAL A 218 -13.08 -3.73 -6.59
CA VAL A 218 -13.00 -2.66 -5.59
C VAL A 218 -13.62 -3.10 -4.26
N ARG A 219 -14.81 -3.71 -4.28
CA ARG A 219 -15.48 -4.23 -3.08
C ARG A 219 -14.62 -5.21 -2.28
N CYS A 220 -13.71 -5.94 -2.93
CA CYS A 220 -12.85 -6.89 -2.24
C CYS A 220 -11.92 -6.22 -1.21
N TRP A 221 -11.45 -5.00 -1.44
CA TRP A 221 -10.60 -4.30 -0.45
C TRP A 221 -11.32 -3.16 0.28
N THR A 222 -12.47 -2.69 -0.20
CA THR A 222 -13.24 -1.64 0.48
C THR A 222 -14.29 -2.18 1.45
N GLU A 223 -14.88 -3.35 1.20
CA GLU A 223 -16.01 -3.87 1.98
C GLU A 223 -15.70 -5.17 2.74
N ALA A 224 -14.76 -5.99 2.25
CA ALA A 224 -14.41 -7.24 2.94
C ALA A 224 -13.89 -6.96 4.36
N PRO A 225 -14.35 -7.67 5.41
CA PRO A 225 -13.92 -7.40 6.79
C PRO A 225 -12.39 -7.42 6.95
N LEU A 226 -11.80 -6.45 7.69
CA LEU A 226 -10.34 -6.41 7.89
C LEU A 226 -9.80 -7.72 8.51
N VAL A 227 -10.57 -8.41 9.33
CA VAL A 227 -10.21 -9.73 9.89
C VAL A 227 -10.02 -10.78 8.80
N ARG A 228 -10.85 -10.78 7.75
CA ARG A 228 -10.71 -11.69 6.60
C ARG A 228 -9.47 -11.34 5.79
N LEU A 229 -9.27 -10.05 5.50
CA LEU A 229 -8.10 -9.57 4.77
C LEU A 229 -6.80 -9.94 5.49
N ARG A 230 -6.75 -9.84 6.82
CA ARG A 230 -5.61 -10.32 7.61
C ARG A 230 -5.43 -11.84 7.53
N ALA A 231 -6.51 -12.60 7.73
CA ALA A 231 -6.44 -14.07 7.76
C ALA A 231 -5.96 -14.65 6.42
N ARG A 232 -6.49 -14.16 5.29
CA ARG A 232 -6.14 -14.62 3.95
C ARG A 232 -4.88 -13.96 3.39
N GLY A 233 -4.61 -12.74 3.80
CA GLY A 233 -3.53 -11.90 3.28
C GLY A 233 -2.16 -12.09 3.93
N GLY A 234 -2.03 -12.97 4.92
CA GLY A 234 -0.77 -13.22 5.64
C GLY A 234 0.40 -13.56 4.71
N PRO A 235 0.32 -14.66 3.93
CA PRO A 235 1.39 -15.05 3.02
C PRO A 235 1.72 -13.99 1.94
N SER A 236 0.72 -13.25 1.48
CA SER A 236 0.86 -12.22 0.45
C SER A 236 1.29 -10.84 0.99
N GLY A 237 1.60 -10.73 2.28
CA GLY A 237 2.09 -9.49 2.90
C GLY A 237 1.01 -8.45 3.26
N LEU A 238 -0.26 -8.70 2.96
CA LEU A 238 -1.36 -7.77 3.27
C LEU A 238 -1.56 -7.64 4.79
N ALA A 239 -1.53 -8.76 5.53
CA ALA A 239 -1.69 -8.70 6.99
C ALA A 239 -0.62 -7.83 7.65
N VAL A 240 0.64 -7.98 7.21
CA VAL A 240 1.77 -7.18 7.68
C VAL A 240 1.55 -5.69 7.37
N PHE A 241 1.11 -5.36 6.16
CA PHE A 241 0.81 -3.98 5.77
C PHE A 241 -0.32 -3.36 6.62
N LEU A 242 -1.41 -4.09 6.88
CA LEU A 242 -2.52 -3.63 7.71
C LEU A 242 -2.09 -3.40 9.16
N ASP A 243 -1.31 -4.32 9.72
CA ASP A 243 -0.83 -4.24 11.10
C ASP A 243 0.25 -3.15 11.27
N GLU A 244 1.14 -2.99 10.29
CA GLU A 244 2.11 -1.89 10.29
C GLU A 244 1.40 -0.54 10.15
N SER A 245 0.40 -0.43 9.27
CA SER A 245 -0.42 0.78 9.14
C SER A 245 -1.10 1.13 10.45
N ALA A 246 -1.72 0.15 11.12
CA ALA A 246 -2.40 0.37 12.40
C ALA A 246 -1.41 0.81 13.48
N ARG A 247 -0.32 0.07 13.66
CA ARG A 247 0.70 0.33 14.69
C ARG A 247 1.38 1.69 14.50
N THR A 248 1.54 2.13 13.26
CA THR A 248 2.36 3.29 12.91
C THR A 248 1.52 4.54 12.74
N LEU A 249 0.45 4.46 11.96
CA LEU A 249 -0.35 5.64 11.59
C LEU A 249 -1.33 6.03 12.67
N ILE A 250 -1.94 5.07 13.39
CA ILE A 250 -2.92 5.41 14.43
C ILE A 250 -2.26 6.29 15.51
N PRO A 251 -1.14 5.91 16.16
CA PRO A 251 -0.54 6.78 17.18
C PRO A 251 -0.09 8.13 16.62
N ARG A 252 0.37 8.17 15.37
CA ARG A 252 0.85 9.40 14.71
C ARG A 252 -0.27 10.37 14.38
N LEU A 253 -1.44 9.86 14.01
CA LEU A 253 -2.57 10.64 13.53
C LEU A 253 -3.65 10.86 14.61
N SER A 254 -3.66 10.05 15.66
CA SER A 254 -4.67 10.07 16.73
C SER A 254 -4.35 11.05 17.87
N GLY A 255 -3.72 12.19 17.55
CA GLY A 255 -3.49 13.26 18.50
C GLY A 255 -4.79 13.96 18.94
N ALA A 256 -4.71 15.25 19.31
CA ALA A 256 -5.92 16.02 19.53
C ALA A 256 -6.70 16.19 18.21
N PRO A 257 -8.05 16.15 18.23
CA PRO A 257 -8.84 16.36 17.02
C PRO A 257 -8.52 17.73 16.39
N PRO A 258 -8.49 17.83 15.05
CA PRO A 258 -8.26 19.12 14.38
C PRO A 258 -9.34 20.11 14.81
N LYS A 259 -8.94 21.36 15.11
CA LYS A 259 -9.90 22.43 15.41
C LYS A 259 -10.82 22.62 14.19
N PRO A 260 -12.15 22.76 14.38
CA PRO A 260 -13.04 23.05 13.27
C PRO A 260 -12.59 24.32 12.57
N SER A 261 -12.53 24.30 11.23
CA SER A 261 -12.31 25.51 10.45
C SER A 261 -13.38 26.55 10.82
N PRO A 262 -13.02 27.82 11.01
CA PRO A 262 -14.02 28.86 11.21
C PRO A 262 -14.95 28.87 9.99
N ALA A 263 -16.26 28.83 10.26
CA ALA A 263 -17.27 28.93 9.22
C ALA A 263 -17.00 30.20 8.41
N GLN A 264 -16.93 30.07 7.09
CA GLN A 264 -16.96 31.24 6.21
C GLN A 264 -18.41 31.72 6.19
N ASP A 265 -18.69 32.75 7.00
CA ASP A 265 -19.93 33.54 6.94
C ASP A 265 -19.98 34.38 5.65
#